data_AF-A0A239FGY9-F1
#
_entry.id   AF-A0A239FGY9-F1
#
_cell.length_a   1.000
_cell.length_b   1.000
_cell.length_c   1.000
_cell.angle_alpha   90.00
_cell.angle_beta   90.00
_cell.angle_gamma   90.00
#
_symmetry.space_group_name_H-M   'P 1'
#
loop_
_entity.id
_entity.type
_entity.pdbx_description
1 polymer ?
#
loop_
_entity_poly.entity_id
_entity_poly.type
_entity_poly.pdbx_seq_one_letter_code
_entity_poly.pdbx_strand_id
1 'polypeptide(L)'
;MWTGYDSHCQTAAAECQKPMPDAQYAPEFWKQLATAYKGDTAVVFDLFNEPYPNNLQVMDYAQSWKCWRDGGPACTGLTYEAAGMQDLLDAVRSTGAQNVVMVAGSSYSNDLGQWLAQRPSDPTGNLAAAWHSYNFNYCKDASCWDQQIAPVAAQVPLVAGEIGENTCGHSYVDPLMSWLDARGASYLGWTWNTWDCSSGPSLISSYDGTPTAYGAGLRDHLRSAP
;
A
#
# COMPACT_ATOMS: atom_id res chain seq x y z
N MET A 1 20.26 1.18 7.52
CA MET A 1 20.17 1.98 6.28
C MET A 1 20.43 1.10 5.07
N TRP A 2 19.62 1.18 4.01
CA TRP A 2 19.84 0.47 2.73
C TRP A 2 20.63 1.30 1.73
N THR A 3 21.68 0.73 1.15
CA THR A 3 22.53 1.41 0.13
C THR A 3 22.73 0.58 -1.14
N GLY A 4 22.00 -0.51 -1.31
CA GLY A 4 22.08 -1.36 -2.50
C GLY A 4 21.20 -0.84 -3.65
N TYR A 5 20.90 -1.74 -4.59
CA TYR A 5 20.02 -1.44 -5.73
C TYR A 5 18.64 -0.94 -5.26
N ASP A 6 18.07 0.02 -6.00
CA ASP A 6 16.80 0.68 -5.66
C ASP A 6 16.80 1.39 -4.29
N SER A 7 17.98 1.89 -3.85
CA SER A 7 18.08 2.78 -2.68
C SER A 7 17.71 4.21 -3.06
N HIS A 8 16.76 4.80 -2.32
CA HIS A 8 16.26 6.16 -2.59
C HIS A 8 16.95 7.24 -1.74
N CYS A 9 17.64 6.85 -0.65
CA CYS A 9 18.49 7.76 0.12
C CYS A 9 19.44 7.04 1.08
N GLN A 10 20.57 7.68 1.37
CA GLN A 10 21.61 7.21 2.27
C GLN A 10 21.46 7.80 3.69
N THR A 11 20.30 7.62 4.30
CA THR A 11 20.04 7.98 5.70
C THR A 11 19.22 6.91 6.41
N ALA A 12 19.33 6.82 7.74
CA ALA A 12 18.43 6.03 8.57
C ALA A 12 17.12 6.76 8.88
N ALA A 13 17.08 8.08 8.70
CA ALA A 13 15.88 8.88 8.91
C ALA A 13 14.80 8.56 7.85
N ALA A 14 13.53 8.77 8.23
CA ALA A 14 12.36 8.64 7.36
C ALA A 14 12.22 9.83 6.39
N GLU A 15 13.28 10.12 5.64
CA GLU A 15 13.34 11.21 4.64
C GLU A 15 13.11 10.70 3.22
N CYS A 16 13.08 9.38 3.04
CA CYS A 16 12.76 8.72 1.79
C CYS A 16 12.13 7.36 2.04
N GLN A 17 11.55 6.80 0.99
CA GLN A 17 11.06 5.44 0.96
C GLN A 17 12.18 4.42 1.20
N LYS A 18 11.84 3.36 1.95
CA LYS A 18 12.74 2.26 2.32
C LYS A 18 12.14 0.93 1.85
N PRO A 19 12.96 -0.10 1.57
CA PRO A 19 12.43 -1.37 1.05
C PRO A 19 11.43 -2.07 1.97
N MET A 20 11.64 -1.93 3.28
CA MET A 20 10.89 -2.53 4.37
C MET A 20 10.89 -1.55 5.56
N PRO A 21 9.96 -1.68 6.52
CA PRO A 21 10.02 -0.96 7.79
C PRO A 21 11.29 -1.33 8.56
N ASP A 22 11.88 -0.38 9.28
CA ASP A 22 13.00 -0.68 10.18
C ASP A 22 12.48 -1.28 11.51
N ALA A 23 13.17 -2.30 12.02
CA ALA A 23 12.75 -2.97 13.26
C ALA A 23 13.00 -2.13 14.52
N GLN A 24 13.83 -1.09 14.42
CA GLN A 24 14.22 -0.28 15.57
C GLN A 24 13.12 0.70 16.00
N TYR A 25 12.41 1.31 15.04
CA TYR A 25 11.47 2.39 15.30
C TYR A 25 10.04 2.11 14.81
N ALA A 26 9.86 1.37 13.72
CA ALA A 26 8.52 1.18 13.14
C ALA A 26 7.53 0.46 14.11
N PRO A 27 7.91 -0.61 14.83
CA PRO A 27 7.01 -1.23 15.80
C PRO A 27 6.60 -0.28 16.94
N GLU A 28 7.52 0.56 17.42
CA GLU A 28 7.23 1.52 18.49
C GLU A 28 6.30 2.65 17.99
N PHE A 29 6.52 3.16 16.78
CA PHE A 29 5.61 4.10 16.12
C PHE A 29 4.18 3.53 16.06
N TRP A 30 4.03 2.27 15.65
CA TRP A 30 2.72 1.63 15.56
C TRP A 30 2.06 1.40 16.93
N LYS A 31 2.83 1.07 17.97
CA LYS A 31 2.29 1.02 19.35
C LYS A 31 1.75 2.38 19.80
N GLN A 32 2.45 3.47 19.47
CA GLN A 32 2.04 4.82 19.86
C GLN A 32 0.75 5.25 19.15
N LEU A 33 0.68 5.07 17.82
CA LEU A 33 -0.54 5.37 17.06
C LEU A 33 -1.72 4.50 17.50
N ALA A 34 -1.52 3.19 17.62
CA ALA A 34 -2.58 2.29 18.04
C ALA A 34 -3.06 2.61 19.47
N THR A 35 -2.16 2.97 20.39
CA THR A 35 -2.55 3.41 21.75
C THR A 35 -3.42 4.66 21.72
N ALA A 36 -3.10 5.62 20.86
CA ALA A 36 -3.85 6.87 20.74
C ALA A 36 -5.25 6.66 20.11
N TYR A 37 -5.36 5.78 19.11
CA TYR A 37 -6.56 5.67 18.27
C TYR A 37 -7.35 4.36 18.43
N LYS A 38 -6.95 3.44 19.32
CA LYS A 38 -7.65 2.14 19.52
C LYS A 38 -9.14 2.25 19.91
N GLY A 39 -9.57 3.41 20.41
CA GLY A 39 -10.97 3.68 20.75
C GLY A 39 -11.80 4.26 19.61
N ASP A 40 -11.19 4.59 18.47
CA ASP A 40 -11.86 5.21 17.33
C ASP A 40 -11.91 4.25 16.14
N THR A 41 -13.10 3.69 15.89
CA THR A 41 -13.32 2.73 14.81
C THR A 41 -13.37 3.37 13.41
N ALA A 42 -13.36 4.69 13.30
CA ALA A 42 -13.23 5.39 12.02
C ALA A 42 -11.78 5.42 11.51
N VAL A 43 -10.80 5.11 12.37
CA VAL A 43 -9.38 5.10 12.00
C VAL A 43 -8.98 3.73 11.45
N VAL A 44 -8.38 3.73 10.26
CA VAL A 44 -7.76 2.57 9.59
C VAL A 44 -6.24 2.76 9.61
N PHE A 45 -5.50 1.69 9.90
CA PHE A 45 -4.04 1.72 9.95
C PHE A 45 -3.44 1.04 8.72
N ASP A 46 -2.70 1.78 7.90
CA ASP A 46 -1.92 1.21 6.79
C ASP A 46 -0.46 1.03 7.21
N LEU A 47 -0.04 -0.23 7.43
CA LEU A 47 1.18 -0.55 8.19
C LEU A 47 2.47 -0.03 7.54
N PHE A 48 2.53 -0.07 6.22
CA PHE A 48 3.68 0.41 5.44
C PHE A 48 3.26 0.61 3.99
N ASN A 49 3.36 1.85 3.50
CA ASN A 49 2.79 2.29 2.22
C ASN A 49 3.18 1.36 1.04
N GLU A 50 4.47 1.13 0.85
CA GLU A 50 4.97 0.50 -0.37
C GLU A 50 6.22 -0.35 -0.08
N PRO A 51 6.04 -1.62 0.35
CA PRO A 51 7.12 -2.59 0.47
C PRO A 51 7.63 -3.01 -0.91
N TYR A 52 8.95 -3.14 -1.08
CA TYR A 52 9.55 -3.59 -2.34
C TYR A 52 10.79 -4.49 -2.17
N PRO A 53 10.80 -5.48 -1.25
CA PRO A 53 11.97 -6.34 -1.03
C PRO A 53 12.34 -7.18 -2.27
N ASN A 54 11.40 -7.43 -3.18
CA ASN A 54 11.60 -8.17 -4.42
C ASN A 54 12.40 -7.39 -5.48
N ASN A 55 12.47 -6.06 -5.36
CA ASN A 55 13.17 -5.22 -6.33
C ASN A 55 14.68 -5.12 -6.08
N LEU A 56 15.15 -5.57 -4.92
CA LEU A 56 16.49 -5.28 -4.42
C LEU A 56 17.61 -6.11 -5.07
N GLN A 57 17.27 -7.10 -5.90
CA GLN A 57 18.20 -8.04 -6.54
C GLN A 57 19.06 -8.88 -5.57
N VAL A 58 18.69 -8.93 -4.30
CA VAL A 58 19.37 -9.74 -3.26
C VAL A 58 18.51 -10.90 -2.74
N MET A 59 17.27 -10.99 -3.20
CA MET A 59 16.29 -12.00 -2.83
C MET A 59 15.56 -12.49 -4.07
N ASP A 60 15.28 -13.78 -4.14
CA ASP A 60 14.32 -14.32 -5.11
C ASP A 60 12.87 -13.99 -4.70
N TYR A 61 11.92 -14.30 -5.57
CA TYR A 61 10.51 -14.00 -5.33
C TYR A 61 9.98 -14.59 -4.02
N ALA A 62 10.24 -15.88 -3.76
CA ALA A 62 9.73 -16.55 -2.58
C ALA A 62 10.40 -16.02 -1.30
N GLN A 63 11.70 -15.73 -1.34
CA GLN A 63 12.44 -15.16 -0.22
C GLN A 63 11.99 -13.73 0.07
N SER A 64 11.71 -12.92 -0.96
CA SER A 64 11.24 -11.55 -0.78
C SER A 64 9.90 -11.47 -0.03
N TRP A 65 9.00 -12.43 -0.28
CA TRP A 65 7.72 -12.52 0.42
C TRP A 65 7.86 -13.05 1.86
N LYS A 66 8.84 -13.93 2.12
CA LYS A 66 9.21 -14.30 3.50
C LYS A 66 9.77 -13.09 4.24
N CYS A 67 10.67 -12.32 3.63
CA CYS A 67 11.16 -11.05 4.18
C CYS A 67 10.00 -10.09 4.47
N TRP A 68 9.08 -9.91 3.52
CA TRP A 68 7.89 -9.07 3.68
C TRP A 68 7.08 -9.44 4.93
N ARG A 69 6.82 -10.74 5.15
CA ARG A 69 6.02 -11.20 6.30
C ARG A 69 6.80 -11.18 7.62
N ASP A 70 8.00 -11.76 7.62
CA ASP A 70 8.74 -12.15 8.82
C ASP A 70 9.83 -11.15 9.23
N GLY A 71 10.25 -10.24 8.35
CA GLY A 71 11.33 -9.31 8.63
C GLY A 71 12.65 -10.01 8.98
N GLY A 72 13.46 -9.34 9.79
CA GLY A 72 14.63 -9.89 10.48
C GLY A 72 15.54 -10.74 9.59
N PRO A 73 15.91 -11.96 10.03
CA PRO A 73 16.76 -12.87 9.26
C PRO A 73 16.19 -13.31 7.89
N ALA A 74 14.88 -13.19 7.66
CA ALA A 74 14.29 -13.51 6.36
C ALA A 74 14.63 -12.44 5.30
N CYS A 75 15.01 -11.24 5.72
CA CYS A 75 15.42 -10.17 4.82
C CYS A 75 16.91 -10.23 4.46
N THR A 76 17.30 -11.35 3.85
CA THR A 76 18.70 -11.61 3.46
C THR A 76 19.22 -10.52 2.53
N GLY A 77 20.37 -9.95 2.87
CA GLY A 77 21.03 -8.92 2.07
C GLY A 77 20.65 -7.49 2.45
N LEU A 78 19.57 -7.25 3.22
CA LEU A 78 19.33 -5.93 3.78
C LEU A 78 20.44 -5.55 4.77
N THR A 79 20.88 -4.30 4.70
CA THR A 79 21.92 -3.71 5.56
C THR A 79 21.35 -3.05 6.83
N TYR A 80 20.13 -3.42 7.19
CA TYR A 80 19.46 -3.08 8.45
C TYR A 80 18.47 -4.18 8.81
N GLU A 81 18.15 -4.27 10.09
CA GLU A 81 17.11 -5.17 10.56
C GLU A 81 15.74 -4.60 10.18
N ALA A 82 15.00 -5.34 9.36
CA ALA A 82 13.66 -4.98 8.94
C ALA A 82 12.62 -5.57 9.90
N ALA A 83 11.56 -4.83 10.19
CA ALA A 83 10.35 -5.41 10.76
C ALA A 83 9.48 -5.95 9.61
N GLY A 84 8.97 -7.16 9.78
CA GLY A 84 7.99 -7.74 8.86
C GLY A 84 6.59 -7.17 9.09
N MET A 85 5.67 -7.42 8.16
CA MET A 85 4.27 -7.03 8.34
C MET A 85 3.63 -7.68 9.56
N GLN A 86 4.05 -8.89 9.95
CA GLN A 86 3.58 -9.53 11.19
C GLN A 86 4.05 -8.75 12.42
N ASP A 87 5.31 -8.29 12.47
CA ASP A 87 5.83 -7.52 13.61
C ASP A 87 5.05 -6.21 13.80
N LEU A 88 4.71 -5.52 12.70
CA LEU A 88 3.94 -4.29 12.74
C LEU A 88 2.49 -4.53 13.17
N LEU A 89 1.86 -5.59 12.66
CA LEU A 89 0.51 -5.99 13.09
C LEU A 89 0.50 -6.36 14.58
N ASP A 90 1.46 -7.15 15.04
CA ASP A 90 1.61 -7.54 16.44
C ASP A 90 1.83 -6.32 17.33
N ALA A 91 2.61 -5.34 16.87
CA ALA A 91 2.78 -4.06 17.55
C ALA A 91 1.45 -3.34 17.75
N VAL A 92 0.62 -3.21 16.70
CA VAL A 92 -0.73 -2.63 16.79
C VAL A 92 -1.61 -3.43 17.76
N ARG A 93 -1.70 -4.76 17.58
CA ARG A 93 -2.59 -5.62 18.36
C ARG A 93 -2.16 -5.75 19.83
N SER A 94 -0.87 -5.61 20.14
CA SER A 94 -0.36 -5.61 21.52
C SER A 94 -0.95 -4.49 22.40
N THR A 95 -1.48 -3.43 21.79
CA THR A 95 -2.13 -2.31 22.50
C THR A 95 -3.61 -2.58 22.85
N GLY A 96 -4.17 -3.67 22.32
CA GLY A 96 -5.60 -3.99 22.35
C GLY A 96 -6.43 -3.33 21.24
N ALA A 97 -5.78 -2.70 20.24
CA ALA A 97 -6.47 -2.08 19.11
C ALA A 97 -7.21 -3.10 18.24
N GLN A 98 -8.48 -2.81 17.94
CA GLN A 98 -9.34 -3.61 17.05
C GLN A 98 -9.64 -2.91 15.71
N ASN A 99 -8.98 -1.78 15.43
CA ASN A 99 -9.07 -1.06 14.16
C ASN A 99 -8.83 -1.98 12.96
N VAL A 100 -9.41 -1.63 11.82
CA VAL A 100 -9.01 -2.24 10.54
C VAL A 100 -7.54 -1.90 10.28
N VAL A 101 -6.77 -2.93 9.92
CA VAL A 101 -5.36 -2.80 9.54
C VAL A 101 -5.21 -3.20 8.08
N MET A 102 -4.75 -2.28 7.26
CA MET A 102 -4.35 -2.50 5.88
C MET A 102 -2.90 -2.99 5.85
N VAL A 103 -2.66 -4.05 5.08
CA VAL A 103 -1.33 -4.60 4.84
C VAL A 103 -1.07 -4.62 3.34
N ALA A 104 -0.14 -3.75 2.92
CA ALA A 104 0.30 -3.61 1.54
C ALA A 104 0.94 -4.87 0.97
N GLY A 105 0.79 -5.06 -0.34
CA GLY A 105 1.50 -6.08 -1.10
C GLY A 105 3.00 -5.82 -1.24
N SER A 106 3.67 -6.64 -2.05
CA SER A 106 5.05 -6.40 -2.49
C SER A 106 5.08 -5.54 -3.76
N SER A 107 6.26 -5.28 -4.34
CA SER A 107 6.43 -4.47 -5.55
C SER A 107 5.76 -3.09 -5.46
N TYR A 108 6.07 -2.31 -4.42
CA TYR A 108 5.41 -1.02 -4.16
C TYR A 108 3.90 -1.18 -4.02
N SER A 109 3.49 -2.19 -3.25
CA SER A 109 2.09 -2.58 -3.07
C SER A 109 1.32 -2.95 -4.34
N ASN A 110 1.95 -3.19 -5.50
CA ASN A 110 1.25 -3.61 -6.71
C ASN A 110 1.10 -5.14 -6.84
N ASP A 111 1.89 -5.93 -6.08
CA ASP A 111 1.85 -7.39 -6.09
C ASP A 111 1.13 -7.97 -4.87
N LEU A 112 0.02 -8.67 -5.12
CA LEU A 112 -0.73 -9.45 -4.12
C LEU A 112 -0.64 -10.96 -4.33
N GLY A 113 0.18 -11.44 -5.27
CA GLY A 113 0.23 -12.83 -5.72
C GLY A 113 0.59 -13.86 -4.64
N GLN A 114 1.24 -13.45 -3.54
CA GLN A 114 1.49 -14.31 -2.37
C GLN A 114 0.79 -13.81 -1.11
N TRP A 115 0.00 -12.73 -1.18
CA TRP A 115 -0.58 -12.09 0.01
C TRP A 115 -1.41 -13.08 0.82
N LEU A 116 -2.26 -13.89 0.19
CA LEU A 116 -3.06 -14.90 0.90
C LEU A 116 -2.22 -16.02 1.52
N ALA A 117 -1.16 -16.46 0.82
CA ALA A 117 -0.29 -17.53 1.29
C ALA A 117 0.64 -17.09 2.44
N GLN A 118 0.96 -15.79 2.50
CA GLN A 118 1.84 -15.18 3.49
C GLN A 118 1.08 -14.27 4.47
N ARG A 119 -0.25 -14.27 4.44
CA ARG A 119 -1.10 -13.35 5.20
C ARG A 119 -0.71 -13.32 6.68
N PRO A 120 -0.43 -12.15 7.27
CA PRO A 120 -0.24 -12.03 8.71
C PRO A 120 -1.44 -12.58 9.49
N SER A 121 -1.17 -13.20 10.63
CA SER A 121 -2.20 -13.71 11.52
C SER A 121 -2.75 -12.58 12.38
N ASP A 122 -3.99 -12.16 12.12
CA ASP A 122 -4.69 -11.16 12.93
C ASP A 122 -5.72 -11.83 13.86
N PRO A 123 -5.53 -11.82 15.19
CA PRO A 123 -6.49 -12.41 16.12
C PRO A 123 -7.84 -11.70 16.15
N THR A 124 -7.94 -10.48 15.63
CA THR A 124 -9.20 -9.71 15.57
C THR A 124 -10.00 -9.98 14.30
N GLY A 125 -9.35 -10.51 13.26
CA GLY A 125 -9.96 -10.69 11.94
C GLY A 125 -10.16 -9.39 11.13
N ASN A 126 -9.73 -8.23 11.64
CA ASN A 126 -9.91 -6.92 11.00
C ASN A 126 -8.71 -6.55 10.12
N LEU A 127 -8.36 -7.44 9.19
CA LEU A 127 -7.24 -7.28 8.25
C LEU A 127 -7.75 -7.03 6.83
N ALA A 128 -7.23 -6.01 6.17
CA ALA A 128 -7.49 -5.67 4.77
C ALA A 128 -6.20 -5.74 3.94
N ALA A 129 -6.31 -6.07 2.66
CA ALA A 129 -5.20 -5.97 1.71
C ALA A 129 -5.12 -4.53 1.16
N ALA A 130 -3.92 -3.94 1.18
CA ALA A 130 -3.64 -2.67 0.51
C ALA A 130 -3.02 -2.92 -0.88
N TRP A 131 -3.45 -2.18 -1.89
CA TRP A 131 -2.97 -2.32 -3.26
C TRP A 131 -2.77 -0.96 -3.94
N HIS A 132 -1.66 -0.75 -4.65
CA HIS A 132 -1.41 0.48 -5.40
C HIS A 132 -1.45 0.19 -6.90
N SER A 133 -2.19 1.01 -7.65
CA SER A 133 -2.49 0.73 -9.05
C SER A 133 -2.30 1.95 -9.94
N TYR A 134 -1.29 1.87 -10.79
CA TYR A 134 -0.91 2.90 -11.74
C TYR A 134 -0.73 2.33 -13.16
N ASN A 135 -0.93 3.17 -14.18
CA ASN A 135 -0.80 2.79 -15.60
C ASN A 135 0.63 2.39 -16.03
N PHE A 136 1.62 2.62 -15.18
CA PHE A 136 3.03 2.23 -15.37
C PHE A 136 3.45 1.01 -14.54
N ASN A 137 2.56 0.47 -13.69
CA ASN A 137 2.83 -0.73 -12.91
C ASN A 137 2.83 -1.99 -13.79
N TYR A 138 3.32 -3.10 -13.25
CA TYR A 138 3.27 -4.38 -13.95
C TYR A 138 1.85 -4.96 -13.96
N CYS A 139 1.11 -4.87 -12.84
CA CYS A 139 -0.29 -5.28 -12.74
C CYS A 139 -1.21 -4.09 -12.98
N LYS A 140 -1.47 -3.82 -14.25
CA LYS A 140 -2.14 -2.59 -14.72
C LYS A 140 -3.24 -2.82 -15.76
N ASP A 141 -3.74 -4.04 -15.87
CA ASP A 141 -4.84 -4.33 -16.78
C ASP A 141 -5.79 -5.35 -16.15
N ALA A 142 -7.00 -5.43 -16.70
CA ALA A 142 -8.04 -6.31 -16.20
C ALA A 142 -7.61 -7.77 -16.17
N SER A 143 -6.76 -8.22 -17.11
CA SER A 143 -6.24 -9.59 -17.12
C SER A 143 -5.39 -9.85 -15.88
N CYS A 144 -4.49 -8.94 -15.53
CA CYS A 144 -3.72 -9.06 -14.29
C CYS A 144 -4.60 -8.92 -13.05
N TRP A 145 -5.50 -7.94 -13.03
CA TRP A 145 -6.39 -7.71 -11.88
C TRP A 145 -7.24 -8.95 -11.58
N ASP A 146 -7.82 -9.57 -12.60
CA ASP A 146 -8.61 -10.80 -12.46
C ASP A 146 -7.78 -12.00 -11.99
N GLN A 147 -6.52 -12.10 -12.44
CA GLN A 147 -5.66 -13.23 -12.08
C GLN A 147 -5.02 -13.09 -10.70
N GLN A 148 -4.62 -11.88 -10.30
CA GLN A 148 -3.81 -11.65 -9.10
C GLN A 148 -4.57 -10.95 -7.97
N ILE A 149 -5.45 -9.99 -8.31
CA ILE A 149 -6.07 -9.11 -7.32
C ILE A 149 -7.46 -9.63 -6.90
N ALA A 150 -8.28 -10.08 -7.85
CA ALA A 150 -9.62 -10.61 -7.56
C ALA A 150 -9.62 -11.78 -6.56
N PRO A 151 -8.68 -12.76 -6.61
CA PRO A 151 -8.64 -13.83 -5.62
C PRO A 151 -8.44 -13.31 -4.18
N VAL A 152 -7.72 -12.20 -4.00
CA VAL A 152 -7.50 -11.60 -2.68
C VAL A 152 -8.74 -10.81 -2.23
N ALA A 153 -9.32 -10.00 -3.12
CA ALA A 153 -10.56 -9.25 -2.84
C ALA A 153 -11.75 -10.17 -2.51
N ALA A 154 -11.74 -11.42 -2.97
CA ALA A 154 -12.76 -12.42 -2.64
C ALA A 154 -12.63 -13.00 -1.21
N GLN A 155 -11.50 -12.78 -0.53
CA GLN A 155 -11.18 -13.42 0.76
C GLN A 155 -11.04 -12.42 1.91
N VAL A 156 -10.62 -11.19 1.62
CA VAL A 156 -10.46 -10.11 2.58
C VAL A 156 -10.91 -8.78 1.97
N PRO A 157 -11.31 -7.78 2.78
CA PRO A 157 -11.49 -6.44 2.27
C PRO A 157 -10.24 -5.96 1.52
N LEU A 158 -10.43 -5.35 0.36
CA LEU A 158 -9.36 -4.78 -0.44
C LEU A 158 -9.57 -3.27 -0.56
N VAL A 159 -8.50 -2.53 -0.28
CA VAL A 159 -8.43 -1.09 -0.47
C VAL A 159 -7.31 -0.80 -1.46
N ALA A 160 -7.63 -0.23 -2.62
CA ALA A 160 -6.62 0.35 -3.48
C ALA A 160 -6.17 1.69 -2.87
N GLY A 161 -5.16 1.64 -1.99
CA GLY A 161 -4.69 2.78 -1.19
C GLY A 161 -4.17 3.95 -2.03
N GLU A 162 -3.76 3.65 -3.26
CA GLU A 162 -3.42 4.64 -4.27
C GLU A 162 -3.89 4.17 -5.66
N ILE A 163 -4.65 5.01 -6.34
CA ILE A 163 -4.91 4.88 -7.78
C ILE A 163 -4.53 6.16 -8.51
N GLY A 164 -3.96 6.07 -9.71
CA GLY A 164 -3.63 7.25 -10.52
C GLY A 164 -3.01 6.90 -11.88
N GLU A 165 -2.65 7.92 -12.65
CA GLU A 165 -1.95 7.76 -13.93
C GLU A 165 -1.05 8.96 -14.25
N ASN A 166 0.05 8.72 -14.97
CA ASN A 166 1.02 9.76 -15.32
C ASN A 166 0.70 10.53 -16.63
N THR A 167 -0.54 10.47 -17.10
CA THR A 167 -0.98 11.12 -18.37
C THR A 167 -1.74 12.42 -18.14
N CYS A 168 -1.99 12.79 -16.89
CA CYS A 168 -2.94 13.84 -16.47
C CYS A 168 -4.41 13.59 -16.86
N GLY A 169 -4.72 12.50 -17.55
CA GLY A 169 -6.08 12.06 -17.88
C GLY A 169 -6.67 11.12 -16.82
N HIS A 170 -7.77 10.45 -17.18
CA HIS A 170 -8.44 9.45 -16.32
C HIS A 170 -8.73 8.14 -17.07
N SER A 171 -8.10 7.93 -18.24
CA SER A 171 -8.36 6.79 -19.12
C SER A 171 -7.96 5.44 -18.52
N TYR A 172 -7.01 5.44 -17.60
CA TYR A 172 -6.59 4.25 -16.87
C TYR A 172 -7.47 4.01 -15.64
N VAL A 173 -7.76 5.07 -14.89
CA VAL A 173 -8.51 4.93 -13.63
C VAL A 173 -9.99 4.64 -13.86
N ASP A 174 -10.60 5.06 -14.96
CA ASP A 174 -12.02 4.77 -15.26
C ASP A 174 -12.34 3.26 -15.26
N PRO A 175 -11.67 2.40 -16.07
CA PRO A 175 -11.93 0.96 -16.03
C PRO A 175 -11.49 0.32 -14.71
N LEU A 176 -10.47 0.88 -14.03
CA LEU A 176 -10.01 0.40 -12.73
C LEU A 176 -11.07 0.62 -11.64
N MET A 177 -11.61 1.84 -11.52
CA MET A 177 -12.67 2.17 -10.55
C MET A 177 -13.91 1.31 -10.81
N SER A 178 -14.31 1.17 -12.07
CA SER A 178 -15.43 0.28 -12.45
C SER A 178 -15.18 -1.18 -12.04
N TRP A 179 -13.95 -1.67 -12.16
CA TRP A 179 -13.57 -3.03 -11.78
C TRP A 179 -13.59 -3.24 -10.25
N LEU A 180 -13.15 -2.22 -9.50
CA LEU A 180 -13.15 -2.20 -8.03
C LEU A 180 -14.59 -2.12 -7.47
N ASP A 181 -15.43 -1.24 -8.01
CA ASP A 181 -16.83 -1.11 -7.63
C ASP A 181 -17.60 -2.42 -7.82
N ALA A 182 -17.39 -3.10 -8.95
CA ALA A 182 -18.01 -4.39 -9.25
C ALA A 182 -17.65 -5.50 -8.23
N ARG A 183 -16.63 -5.27 -7.40
CA ARG A 183 -16.15 -6.19 -6.36
C ARG A 183 -16.34 -5.63 -4.94
N GLY A 184 -16.96 -4.47 -4.79
CA GLY A 184 -17.11 -3.81 -3.49
C GLY A 184 -15.77 -3.42 -2.84
N ALA A 185 -14.71 -3.27 -3.63
CA ALA A 185 -13.41 -2.84 -3.15
C ALA A 185 -13.37 -1.31 -3.01
N SER A 186 -12.65 -0.82 -2.00
CA SER A 186 -12.48 0.62 -1.77
C SER A 186 -11.24 1.15 -2.50
N TYR A 187 -11.16 2.46 -2.74
CA TYR A 187 -10.00 3.09 -3.37
C TYR A 187 -9.86 4.55 -3.00
N LEU A 188 -8.62 5.05 -3.10
CA LEU A 188 -8.25 6.43 -2.83
C LEU A 188 -7.48 6.99 -4.02
N GLY A 189 -7.91 8.15 -4.51
CA GLY A 189 -7.16 8.87 -5.54
C GLY A 189 -5.88 9.47 -4.97
N TRP A 190 -4.75 9.12 -5.58
CA TRP A 190 -3.49 9.82 -5.31
C TRP A 190 -3.33 10.91 -6.36
N THR A 191 -3.29 12.21 -6.03
CA THR A 191 -3.22 12.81 -4.68
C THR A 191 -3.82 14.22 -4.59
N TRP A 192 -4.27 14.63 -3.40
CA TRP A 192 -4.76 16.00 -3.14
C TRP A 192 -3.59 16.98 -2.94
N ASN A 193 -2.93 17.34 -4.04
CA ASN A 193 -1.85 18.32 -4.09
C ASN A 193 -1.92 19.15 -5.38
N THR A 194 -1.15 20.23 -5.48
CA THR A 194 -1.00 21.07 -6.67
C THR A 194 0.31 20.78 -7.42
N TRP A 195 0.79 19.53 -7.38
CA TRP A 195 1.98 19.13 -8.14
C TRP A 195 1.65 18.98 -9.63
N ASP A 196 2.68 18.69 -10.43
CA ASP A 196 2.48 18.31 -11.83
C ASP A 196 1.81 16.93 -11.90
N CYS A 197 0.62 16.88 -12.50
CA CYS A 197 -0.18 15.66 -12.67
C CYS A 197 0.52 14.56 -13.48
N SER A 198 1.58 14.85 -14.20
CA SER A 198 2.35 13.84 -14.95
C SER A 198 3.47 13.18 -14.13
N SER A 199 3.91 13.78 -13.02
CA SER A 199 4.99 13.24 -12.16
C SER A 199 4.50 12.84 -10.76
N GLY A 200 3.45 13.47 -10.24
CA GLY A 200 2.73 13.03 -9.05
C GLY A 200 1.25 13.30 -9.27
N PRO A 201 0.42 12.29 -9.61
CA PRO A 201 -0.88 12.45 -10.26
C PRO A 201 -1.85 13.33 -9.46
N SER A 202 -1.70 14.64 -9.58
CA SER A 202 -2.40 15.58 -8.71
C SER A 202 -3.87 15.66 -9.10
N LEU A 203 -4.75 15.55 -8.12
CA LEU A 203 -6.20 15.67 -8.27
C LEU A 203 -6.62 17.13 -8.50
N ILE A 204 -5.83 18.08 -8.01
CA ILE A 204 -6.14 19.51 -8.07
C ILE A 204 -4.99 20.29 -8.71
N SER A 205 -5.32 21.43 -9.32
CA SER A 205 -4.35 22.41 -9.79
C SER A 205 -4.23 23.62 -8.87
N SER A 206 -5.16 23.75 -7.90
CA SER A 206 -5.20 24.82 -6.90
C SER A 206 -5.89 24.33 -5.63
N TYR A 207 -5.45 24.82 -4.46
CA TYR A 207 -6.06 24.50 -3.15
C TYR A 207 -7.47 25.11 -2.95
N ASP A 208 -7.98 25.88 -3.92
CA ASP A 208 -9.41 26.22 -4.00
C ASP A 208 -10.29 25.03 -4.45
N GLY A 209 -9.69 23.89 -4.79
CA GLY A 209 -10.38 22.68 -5.23
C GLY A 209 -10.57 22.58 -6.74
N THR A 210 -9.95 23.45 -7.54
CA THR A 210 -9.94 23.33 -9.01
C THR A 210 -9.32 21.99 -9.41
N PRO A 211 -10.08 21.08 -10.05
CA PRO A 211 -9.58 19.75 -10.38
C PRO A 211 -8.65 19.78 -11.59
N THR A 212 -7.71 18.83 -11.65
CA THR A 212 -7.08 18.42 -12.91
C THR A 212 -8.06 17.58 -13.74
N ALA A 213 -7.72 17.19 -14.97
CA ALA A 213 -8.56 16.27 -15.74
C ALA A 213 -8.66 14.88 -15.05
N TYR A 214 -7.55 14.38 -14.52
CA TYR A 214 -7.53 13.20 -13.63
C TYR A 214 -8.49 13.36 -12.44
N GLY A 215 -8.37 14.45 -11.67
CA GLY A 215 -9.22 14.68 -10.50
C GLY A 215 -10.68 14.90 -10.82
N ALA A 216 -11.00 15.47 -12.00
CA ALA A 216 -12.36 15.57 -12.49
C ALA A 216 -12.96 14.18 -12.75
N GLY A 217 -12.21 13.28 -13.39
CA GLY A 217 -12.61 11.89 -13.63
C GLY A 217 -12.95 11.15 -12.33
N LEU A 218 -12.04 11.16 -11.35
CA LEU A 218 -12.28 10.54 -10.04
C LEU A 218 -13.50 11.16 -9.33
N ARG A 219 -13.59 12.49 -9.27
CA ARG A 219 -14.69 13.20 -8.60
C ARG A 219 -16.04 12.84 -9.21
N ASP A 220 -16.12 12.83 -10.53
CA ASP A 220 -17.37 12.60 -11.24
C ASP A 220 -17.81 11.13 -11.10
N HIS A 221 -16.85 10.19 -11.10
CA HIS A 221 -17.10 8.78 -10.77
C HIS A 221 -17.66 8.62 -9.35
N LEU A 222 -16.99 9.17 -8.33
CA LEU A 222 -17.42 9.08 -6.93
C LEU A 222 -18.80 9.71 -6.66
N ARG A 223 -19.19 10.75 -7.41
CA ARG A 223 -20.52 11.36 -7.33
C ARG A 223 -21.61 10.53 -7.99
N SER A 224 -21.23 9.64 -8.90
CA SER A 224 -22.15 8.74 -9.61
C SER A 224 -22.35 7.41 -8.90
N ALA A 225 -21.44 7.05 -7.98
CA ALA A 225 -21.57 5.87 -7.15
C ALA A 225 -22.82 5.99 -6.23
N PRO A 226 -23.64 4.93 -6.13
CA PRO A 226 -24.91 4.93 -5.39
C PRO A 226 -24.74 5.03 -3.87
#